data_AF-A0A7J8BVH6-F1
#
_entry.id   AF-A0A7J8BVH6-F1
#
_cell.length_a   1.000
_cell.length_b   1.000
_cell.length_c   1.000
_cell.angle_alpha   90.00
_cell.angle_beta   90.00
_cell.angle_gamma   90.00
#
_symmetry.space_group_name_H-M   'P 1'
#
loop_
_entity.id
_entity.type
_entity.pdbx_description
1 polymer ?
#
loop_
_entity_poly.entity_id
_entity_poly.type
_entity_poly.pdbx_seq_one_letter_code
_entity_poly.pdbx_strand_id
1 'polypeptide(L)'
;MGDPEQSLLYDQRDPEAEGRLELCSRVPPRGGAGPSQKVLLGVLQPLQDQPCLARPSVHPGAPRLQPPAGAGHPVPSSRILQLAKPRAPATLLAEWDPVPKPKRHVSDYSRLLHLAMPKAQSEKCVPDRNPRWEVLDVTKKAVASPRIISLAKPKERRDANEGHNPYHISPASLTARASPRLQELATPKTITKKV
;
A
#
# COMPACT_ATOMS: atom_id res chain seq x y z
N MET A 1 -0.77 -75.05 22.72
CA MET A 1 -0.16 -74.83 24.05
C MET A 1 0.29 -73.39 24.06
N GLY A 2 -0.48 -72.55 24.74
CA GLY A 2 -0.12 -71.16 24.98
C GLY A 2 0.60 -71.07 26.33
N ASP A 3 1.62 -70.23 26.38
CA ASP A 3 2.13 -69.68 27.63
C ASP A 3 1.55 -68.26 27.78
N PRO A 4 0.66 -68.01 28.75
CA PRO A 4 0.03 -66.73 28.97
C PRO A 4 0.62 -66.05 30.22
N GLU A 5 1.91 -65.74 30.25
CA GLU A 5 2.54 -65.20 31.47
C GLU A 5 3.61 -64.13 31.16
N GLN A 6 3.34 -63.20 30.22
CA GLN A 6 4.16 -61.98 30.08
C GLN A 6 3.35 -60.71 29.73
N SER A 7 2.10 -60.57 30.19
CA SER A 7 1.30 -59.34 29.98
C SER A 7 0.96 -58.54 31.24
N LEU A 8 1.57 -58.83 32.39
CA LEU A 8 1.28 -58.09 33.63
C LEU A 8 2.54 -57.49 34.27
N LEU A 9 3.22 -56.61 33.55
CA LEU A 9 4.22 -55.77 34.19
C LEU A 9 4.40 -54.42 33.47
N TYR A 10 3.32 -53.64 33.30
CA TYR A 10 3.41 -52.19 33.11
C TYR A 10 2.02 -51.57 33.32
N ASP A 11 1.46 -51.75 34.51
CA ASP A 11 0.41 -50.84 35.00
C ASP A 11 0.62 -50.58 36.49
N GLN A 12 1.49 -49.61 36.78
CA GLN A 12 1.52 -48.93 38.07
C GLN A 12 1.81 -47.46 37.79
N ARG A 13 0.78 -46.72 37.34
CA ARG A 13 0.77 -45.27 37.47
C ARG A 13 0.50 -44.95 38.93
N ASP A 14 1.49 -44.35 39.59
CA ASP A 14 1.35 -43.77 40.92
C ASP A 14 0.18 -42.77 40.97
N PRO A 15 -0.85 -42.97 41.81
CA PRO A 15 -1.92 -42.00 42.01
C PRO A 15 -1.51 -40.79 42.87
N GLU A 16 -0.26 -40.66 43.29
CA GLU A 16 0.24 -39.53 44.10
C GLU A 16 0.86 -38.37 43.31
N ALA A 17 0.90 -38.43 41.97
CA ALA A 17 1.47 -37.36 41.15
C ALA A 17 0.48 -36.24 40.76
N GLU A 18 -0.82 -36.38 41.05
CA GLU A 18 -1.85 -35.37 40.74
C GLU A 18 -2.11 -34.37 41.88
N GLY A 19 -1.37 -34.44 42.99
CA GLY A 19 -1.53 -33.53 44.14
C GLY A 19 -0.63 -32.30 44.15
N ARG A 20 0.30 -32.15 43.18
CA ARG A 20 1.43 -31.20 43.31
C ARG A 20 1.53 -30.08 42.27
N LEU A 21 0.48 -29.87 41.46
CA LEU A 21 0.37 -28.71 40.56
C LEU A 21 -0.81 -27.77 40.87
N GLU A 22 -1.49 -27.96 42.00
CA GLU A 22 -2.55 -27.09 42.51
C GLU A 22 -2.01 -26.13 43.61
N LEU A 23 -0.94 -25.36 43.31
CA LEU A 23 -0.50 -24.28 44.22
C LEU A 23 0.04 -23.02 43.53
N CYS A 24 -0.27 -22.79 42.25
CA CYS A 24 0.12 -21.55 41.56
C CYS A 24 -1.05 -20.69 41.03
N SER A 25 -2.31 -21.01 41.35
CA SER A 25 -3.48 -20.26 40.85
C SER A 25 -4.27 -19.47 41.90
N ARG A 26 -3.85 -19.44 43.17
CA ARG A 26 -4.57 -18.69 44.21
C ARG A 26 -4.04 -17.26 44.37
N VAL A 27 -4.48 -16.37 43.49
CA VAL A 27 -4.41 -14.91 43.74
C VAL A 27 -5.37 -14.61 44.90
N PRO A 28 -4.91 -14.03 46.04
CA PRO A 28 -5.80 -13.72 47.14
C PRO A 28 -6.78 -12.59 46.76
N PRO A 29 -8.04 -12.63 47.19
CA PRO A 29 -8.96 -11.52 47.01
C PRO A 29 -8.46 -10.33 47.84
N ARG A 30 -8.11 -9.23 47.18
CA ARG A 30 -7.88 -7.95 47.86
C ARG A 30 -9.23 -7.45 48.36
N GLY A 31 -9.51 -7.76 49.63
CA GLY A 31 -10.66 -7.25 50.37
C GLY A 31 -10.63 -5.72 50.41
N GLY A 32 -11.80 -5.14 50.23
CA GLY A 32 -12.02 -3.71 50.38
C GLY A 32 -11.90 -3.28 51.84
N ALA A 33 -11.23 -2.14 52.03
CA ALA A 33 -11.40 -1.30 53.20
C ALA A 33 -11.60 0.13 52.67
N GLY A 34 -12.83 0.64 52.77
CA GLY A 34 -13.06 2.08 52.91
C GLY A 34 -13.26 2.41 54.39
N PRO A 35 -13.48 3.68 54.79
CA PRO A 35 -13.30 4.92 54.04
C PRO A 35 -12.35 5.89 54.79
N SER A 36 -11.71 6.81 54.06
CA SER A 36 -11.20 8.04 54.67
C SER A 36 -11.50 9.21 53.75
N GLN A 37 -12.53 9.95 54.16
CA GLN A 37 -12.85 11.26 53.63
C GLN A 37 -11.67 12.20 53.88
N LYS A 38 -11.05 12.76 52.84
CA LYS A 38 -10.56 14.15 52.81
C LYS A 38 -10.54 14.63 51.36
N VAL A 39 -11.59 15.39 51.03
CA VAL A 39 -11.60 16.62 50.23
C VAL A 39 -10.29 16.95 49.49
N LEU A 40 -10.34 16.89 48.16
CA LEU A 40 -9.90 18.03 47.35
C LEU A 40 -10.69 18.04 46.03
N LEU A 41 -11.60 19.01 45.93
CA LEU A 41 -12.25 19.41 44.68
C LEU A 41 -11.16 19.72 43.64
N GLY A 42 -11.05 18.88 42.62
CA GLY A 42 -10.18 19.08 41.46
C GLY A 42 -11.01 19.04 40.19
N VAL A 43 -11.54 20.21 39.86
CA VAL A 43 -12.30 20.60 38.67
C VAL A 43 -11.96 19.81 37.40
N LEU A 44 -13.01 19.33 36.73
CA LEU A 44 -13.04 18.91 35.33
C LEU A 44 -12.24 19.86 34.43
N GLN A 45 -11.24 19.34 33.71
CA GLN A 45 -10.76 19.96 32.48
C GLN A 45 -10.94 18.96 31.33
N PRO A 46 -11.84 19.23 30.37
CA PRO A 46 -11.86 18.51 29.11
C PRO A 46 -10.61 18.87 28.31
N LEU A 47 -9.91 17.86 27.81
CA LEU A 47 -8.83 18.02 26.84
C LEU A 47 -9.46 18.56 25.55
N GLN A 48 -9.27 19.86 25.35
CA GLN A 48 -9.76 20.62 24.21
C GLN A 48 -9.24 20.00 22.90
N ASP A 49 -10.14 19.92 21.92
CA ASP A 49 -9.79 19.66 20.52
C ASP A 49 -8.65 20.59 20.11
N GLN A 50 -7.49 20.00 19.82
CA GLN A 50 -6.41 20.71 19.14
C GLN A 50 -6.91 21.07 17.74
N PRO A 51 -7.06 22.35 17.38
CA PRO A 51 -7.39 22.71 16.01
C PRO A 51 -6.24 22.25 15.11
N CYS A 52 -6.62 21.49 14.08
CA CYS A 52 -5.75 21.11 12.97
C CYS A 52 -4.93 22.33 12.56
N LEU A 53 -3.60 22.23 12.63
CA LEU A 53 -2.70 23.29 12.20
C LEU A 53 -3.15 23.79 10.82
N ALA A 54 -3.58 25.05 10.79
CA ALA A 54 -4.04 25.72 9.60
C ALA A 54 -2.99 25.57 8.50
N ARG A 55 -3.45 25.28 7.28
CA ARG A 55 -2.63 25.45 6.08
C ARG A 55 -2.05 26.88 6.11
N PRO A 56 -0.74 27.07 5.89
CA PRO A 56 -0.19 28.42 5.79
C PRO A 56 -0.92 29.13 4.64
N SER A 57 -1.64 30.18 5.00
CA SER A 57 -2.26 31.11 4.08
C SER A 57 -1.14 31.73 3.24
N VAL A 58 -1.11 31.43 1.95
CA VAL A 58 -0.22 32.12 1.01
C VAL A 58 -0.78 33.52 0.86
N HIS A 59 -0.25 34.45 1.66
CA HIS A 59 -0.59 35.87 1.53
C HIS A 59 -0.24 36.32 0.10
N PRO A 60 -1.19 36.90 -0.66
CA PRO A 60 -0.92 37.53 -1.94
C PRO A 60 -0.18 38.84 -1.65
N GLY A 61 1.13 38.74 -1.41
CA GLY A 61 1.91 39.89 -0.96
C GLY A 61 3.35 39.58 -0.57
N ALA A 62 3.79 38.32 -0.60
CA ALA A 62 5.22 38.04 -0.51
C ALA A 62 5.92 38.71 -1.71
N PRO A 63 6.82 39.68 -1.50
CA PRO A 63 7.56 40.28 -2.59
C PRO A 63 8.33 39.18 -3.28
N ARG A 64 8.05 39.00 -4.57
CA ARG A 64 8.87 38.21 -5.48
C ARG A 64 10.31 38.64 -5.24
N LEU A 65 11.13 37.75 -4.69
CA LEU A 65 12.56 38.02 -4.50
C LEU A 65 13.09 38.47 -5.85
N GLN A 66 13.32 39.77 -5.98
CA GLN A 66 13.95 40.31 -7.17
C GLN A 66 15.36 39.76 -7.15
N PRO A 67 15.81 39.07 -8.21
CA PRO A 67 17.19 38.68 -8.31
C PRO A 67 18.06 39.94 -8.14
N PRO A 68 19.23 39.82 -7.46
CA PRO A 68 20.06 40.97 -7.15
C PRO A 68 20.35 41.77 -8.43
N ALA A 69 20.05 43.07 -8.38
CA ALA A 69 20.34 44.00 -9.46
C ALA A 69 21.86 44.01 -9.71
N GLY A 70 22.30 43.37 -10.80
CA GLY A 70 23.71 43.22 -11.14
C GLY A 70 24.14 41.80 -11.48
N ALA A 71 23.29 40.78 -11.30
CA ALA A 71 23.57 39.46 -11.85
C ALA A 71 23.37 39.51 -13.37
N GLY A 72 24.48 39.65 -14.12
CA GLY A 72 24.49 39.46 -15.56
C GLY A 72 23.87 38.10 -15.93
N HIS A 73 23.30 38.01 -17.14
CA HIS A 73 22.72 36.75 -17.60
C HIS A 73 23.73 35.61 -17.43
N PRO A 74 23.35 34.48 -16.78
CA PRO A 74 24.27 33.37 -16.60
C PRO A 74 24.74 32.87 -17.97
N VAL A 75 26.04 32.94 -18.21
CA VAL A 75 26.64 32.50 -19.46
C VAL A 75 26.65 30.97 -19.47
N PRO A 76 25.96 30.31 -20.41
CA PRO A 76 25.91 28.86 -20.46
C PRO A 76 27.29 28.28 -20.76
N SER A 77 27.63 27.16 -20.12
CA SER A 77 28.89 26.46 -20.38
C SER A 77 28.93 25.92 -21.82
N SER A 78 30.15 25.69 -22.33
CA SER A 78 30.36 25.11 -23.68
C SER A 78 29.54 23.83 -23.89
N ARG A 79 29.45 22.97 -22.87
CA ARG A 79 28.63 21.75 -22.91
C ARG A 79 27.14 22.05 -23.12
N ILE A 80 26.58 23.05 -22.43
CA ILE A 80 25.18 23.45 -22.58
C ILE A 80 24.91 23.93 -24.01
N LEU A 81 25.82 24.71 -24.59
CA LEU A 81 25.72 25.17 -25.97
C LEU A 81 25.78 24.01 -26.98
N GLN A 82 26.58 22.97 -26.72
CA GLN A 82 26.62 21.76 -27.56
C GLN A 82 25.32 20.96 -27.47
N LEU A 83 24.77 20.78 -26.25
CA LEU A 83 23.52 20.04 -26.03
C LEU A 83 22.30 20.77 -26.58
N ALA A 84 22.34 22.12 -26.64
CA ALA A 84 21.26 22.93 -27.21
C ALA A 84 21.17 22.85 -28.74
N LYS A 85 22.19 22.31 -29.43
CA LYS A 85 22.13 22.13 -30.89
C LYS A 85 21.09 21.07 -31.21
N PRO A 86 20.15 21.34 -32.14
CA PRO A 86 19.15 20.35 -32.53
C PRO A 86 19.87 19.14 -33.13
N ARG A 87 19.50 17.94 -32.66
CA ARG A 87 19.98 16.70 -33.26
C ARG A 87 19.50 16.65 -34.72
N ALA A 88 20.40 16.28 -35.63
CA ALA A 88 20.01 16.05 -37.03
C ALA A 88 18.87 15.02 -37.07
N PRO A 89 17.77 15.29 -37.81
CA PRO A 89 16.67 14.35 -37.92
C PRO A 89 17.21 13.03 -38.47
N ALA A 90 16.86 11.92 -37.82
CA ALA A 90 17.25 10.60 -38.29
C ALA A 90 16.76 10.42 -39.73
N THR A 91 17.65 10.01 -40.63
CA THR A 91 17.28 9.61 -41.99
C THR A 91 16.34 8.41 -41.85
N LEU A 92 15.05 8.59 -42.17
CA LEU A 92 14.04 7.54 -42.08
C LEU A 92 14.43 6.38 -43.00
N LEU A 93 15.07 5.35 -42.42
CA LEU A 93 15.01 4.01 -42.99
C LEU A 93 13.77 3.34 -42.40
N ALA A 94 12.84 3.03 -43.30
CA ALA A 94 11.56 2.37 -43.07
C ALA A 94 10.48 3.17 -42.33
N GLU A 95 9.31 3.16 -42.96
CA GLU A 95 8.01 3.66 -42.53
C GLU A 95 7.70 3.27 -41.08
N TRP A 96 7.85 4.23 -40.17
CA TRP A 96 7.36 4.09 -38.80
C TRP A 96 5.83 4.23 -38.83
N ASP A 97 5.12 3.10 -38.70
CA ASP A 97 3.67 3.09 -38.46
C ASP A 97 3.41 3.15 -36.94
N PRO A 98 2.88 4.26 -36.41
CA PRO A 98 2.72 4.46 -34.96
C PRO A 98 1.68 3.55 -34.32
N VAL A 99 0.81 2.88 -35.09
CA VAL A 99 -0.18 1.94 -34.55
C VAL A 99 -0.33 0.75 -35.49
N PRO A 100 0.47 -0.32 -35.31
CA PRO A 100 0.21 -1.56 -36.02
C PRO A 100 -1.21 -2.03 -35.68
N LYS A 101 -2.09 -2.08 -36.68
CA LYS A 101 -3.48 -2.50 -36.51
C LYS A 101 -3.49 -3.86 -35.79
N PRO A 102 -4.22 -4.01 -34.67
CA PRO A 102 -4.31 -5.29 -33.99
C PRO A 102 -4.89 -6.30 -34.97
N LYS A 103 -4.08 -7.31 -35.33
CA LYS A 103 -4.53 -8.43 -36.14
C LYS A 103 -5.74 -9.04 -35.41
N ARG A 104 -6.83 -9.31 -36.15
CA ARG A 104 -8.02 -9.97 -35.59
C ARG A 104 -7.57 -11.25 -34.89
N HIS A 105 -7.61 -11.24 -33.57
CA HIS A 105 -7.22 -12.40 -32.78
C HIS A 105 -8.29 -13.47 -33.01
N VAL A 106 -7.96 -14.49 -33.80
CA VAL A 106 -8.77 -15.70 -33.85
C VAL A 106 -8.55 -16.36 -32.50
N SER A 107 -9.59 -16.35 -31.65
CA SER A 107 -9.53 -17.05 -30.38
C SER A 107 -9.45 -18.54 -30.67
N ASP A 108 -8.28 -19.14 -30.46
CA ASP A 108 -8.10 -20.59 -30.51
C ASP A 108 -8.89 -21.20 -29.35
N TYR A 109 -10.18 -21.46 -29.58
CA TYR A 109 -11.11 -21.97 -28.57
C TYR A 109 -10.59 -23.29 -27.94
N SER A 110 -9.87 -24.09 -28.74
CA SER A 110 -9.18 -25.30 -28.28
C SER A 110 -8.10 -25.00 -27.22
N ARG A 111 -7.26 -24.00 -27.47
CA ARG A 111 -6.24 -23.55 -26.50
C ARG A 111 -6.88 -22.96 -25.26
N LEU A 112 -7.95 -22.18 -25.41
CA LEU A 112 -8.70 -21.62 -24.29
C LEU A 112 -9.24 -22.75 -23.39
N LEU A 113 -9.85 -23.78 -23.98
CA LEU A 113 -10.40 -24.91 -23.25
C LEU A 113 -9.30 -25.70 -22.51
N HIS A 114 -8.16 -25.95 -23.18
CA HIS A 114 -7.01 -26.61 -22.55
C HIS A 114 -6.43 -25.80 -21.37
N LEU A 115 -6.42 -24.47 -21.46
CA LEU A 115 -5.94 -23.60 -20.39
C LEU A 115 -6.95 -23.46 -19.24
N ALA A 116 -8.24 -23.60 -19.53
CA ALA A 116 -9.31 -23.56 -18.53
C ALA A 116 -9.39 -24.86 -17.70
N MET A 117 -8.85 -25.97 -18.22
CA MET A 117 -8.73 -27.20 -17.45
C MET A 117 -7.73 -27.01 -16.30
N PRO A 118 -8.04 -27.50 -15.08
CA PRO A 118 -7.09 -27.46 -13.98
C PRO A 118 -5.84 -28.24 -14.35
N LYS A 119 -4.66 -27.71 -13.99
CA LYS A 119 -3.40 -28.40 -14.22
C LYS A 119 -3.38 -29.70 -13.41
N ALA A 120 -2.94 -30.79 -14.05
CA ALA A 120 -2.61 -32.01 -13.34
C ALA A 120 -1.51 -31.71 -12.30
N GLN A 121 -1.67 -32.22 -11.09
CA GLN A 121 -0.60 -32.16 -10.08
C GLN A 121 0.59 -32.96 -10.60
N SER A 122 1.78 -32.34 -10.58
CA SER A 122 3.00 -33.02 -11.00
C SER A 122 3.45 -34.01 -9.92
N GLU A 123 4.16 -35.07 -10.30
CA GLU A 123 4.78 -36.02 -9.36
C GLU A 123 5.77 -35.33 -8.39
N LYS A 124 6.27 -34.16 -8.79
CA LYS A 124 7.17 -33.31 -7.99
C LYS A 124 6.43 -32.32 -7.10
N CYS A 125 5.10 -32.26 -7.17
CA CYS A 125 4.29 -31.39 -6.33
C CYS A 125 4.29 -31.96 -4.92
N VAL A 126 5.14 -31.39 -4.06
CA VAL A 126 5.15 -31.72 -2.64
C VAL A 126 4.00 -30.98 -1.97
N PRO A 127 3.10 -31.68 -1.26
CA PRO A 127 2.04 -31.03 -0.50
C PRO A 127 2.62 -30.13 0.59
N ASP A 128 1.81 -29.21 1.10
CA ASP A 128 2.24 -28.34 2.20
C ASP A 128 2.79 -29.17 3.36
N ARG A 129 3.92 -28.70 3.91
CA ARG A 129 4.55 -29.34 5.06
C ARG A 129 3.58 -29.33 6.23
N ASN A 130 3.46 -30.47 6.91
CA ASN A 130 2.76 -30.52 8.19
C ASN A 130 3.36 -29.48 9.15
N PRO A 131 2.54 -28.83 9.97
CA PRO A 131 3.04 -27.85 10.92
C PRO A 131 4.07 -28.53 11.83
N ARG A 132 5.16 -27.83 12.14
CA ARG A 132 6.24 -28.36 13.00
C ARG A 132 5.74 -28.73 14.41
N TRP A 133 4.63 -28.13 14.83
CA TRP A 133 4.03 -28.31 16.15
C TRP A 133 2.52 -28.45 16.01
N GLU A 134 1.92 -29.32 16.83
CA GLU A 134 0.47 -29.47 16.88
C GLU A 134 -0.18 -28.20 17.42
N VAL A 135 -1.26 -27.77 16.77
CA VAL A 135 -2.07 -26.63 17.21
C VAL A 135 -3.26 -27.18 17.98
N LEU A 136 -3.40 -26.78 19.24
CA LEU A 136 -4.54 -27.13 20.09
C LEU A 136 -5.86 -26.63 19.49
N ASP A 137 -6.94 -27.38 19.69
CA ASP A 137 -8.26 -27.01 19.15
C ASP A 137 -8.79 -25.70 19.73
N VAL A 138 -8.47 -25.39 20.98
CA VAL A 138 -8.78 -24.10 21.62
C VAL A 138 -8.19 -22.93 20.82
N THR A 139 -6.96 -23.09 20.34
CA THR A 139 -6.27 -22.08 19.53
C THR A 139 -6.91 -21.95 18.14
N LYS A 140 -7.31 -23.06 17.50
CA LYS A 140 -8.01 -23.04 16.21
C LYS A 140 -9.38 -22.36 16.27
N LYS A 141 -10.01 -22.37 17.45
CA LYS A 141 -11.34 -21.79 17.69
C LYS A 141 -11.30 -20.46 18.44
N ALA A 142 -10.11 -19.90 18.69
CA ALA A 142 -9.96 -18.64 19.41
C ALA A 142 -10.61 -17.49 18.61
N VAL A 143 -11.47 -16.73 19.29
CA VAL A 143 -12.11 -15.52 18.72
C VAL A 143 -11.31 -14.29 19.15
N ALA A 144 -11.06 -13.40 18.20
CA ALA A 144 -10.37 -12.14 18.48
C ALA A 144 -11.14 -11.26 19.47
N SER A 145 -10.42 -10.56 20.34
CA SER A 145 -11.06 -9.63 21.28
C SER A 145 -11.73 -8.45 20.53
N PRO A 146 -12.75 -7.79 21.11
CA PRO A 146 -13.42 -6.66 20.47
C PRO A 146 -12.44 -5.56 20.01
N ARG A 147 -11.37 -5.32 20.79
CA ARG A 147 -10.32 -4.37 20.44
C ARG A 147 -9.56 -4.79 19.17
N ILE A 148 -9.17 -6.05 19.05
CA ILE A 148 -8.47 -6.54 17.85
C ILE A 148 -9.36 -6.43 16.62
N ILE A 149 -10.65 -6.76 16.75
CA ILE A 149 -11.63 -6.60 15.66
C ILE A 149 -11.74 -5.13 15.24
N SER A 150 -11.80 -4.20 16.20
CA SER A 150 -11.85 -2.76 15.88
C SER A 150 -10.60 -2.24 15.17
N LEU A 151 -9.42 -2.72 15.59
CA LEU A 151 -8.14 -2.31 14.99
C LEU A 151 -7.90 -2.95 13.62
N ALA A 152 -8.47 -4.12 13.38
CA ALA A 152 -8.41 -4.80 12.09
C ALA A 152 -9.28 -4.13 11.01
N LYS A 153 -10.24 -3.27 11.39
CA LYS A 153 -11.01 -2.52 10.40
C LYS A 153 -10.08 -1.58 9.63
N PRO A 154 -10.09 -1.61 8.29
CA PRO A 154 -9.26 -0.71 7.50
C PRO A 154 -9.68 0.74 7.75
N LYS A 155 -8.71 1.65 7.68
CA LYS A 155 -9.01 3.09 7.74
C LYS A 155 -9.74 3.51 6.47
N GLU A 156 -10.99 3.95 6.62
CA GLU A 156 -11.74 4.55 5.52
C GLU A 156 -11.02 5.82 5.03
N ARG A 157 -10.69 5.84 3.74
CA ARG A 157 -10.16 7.01 3.06
C ARG A 157 -11.24 7.51 2.11
N ARG A 158 -11.49 8.82 2.15
CA ARG A 158 -12.31 9.50 1.14
C ARG A 158 -11.65 9.33 -0.22
N ASP A 159 -12.42 9.02 -1.26
CA ASP A 159 -11.89 8.94 -2.61
C ASP A 159 -11.32 10.30 -3.01
N ALA A 160 -10.15 10.30 -3.67
CA ALA A 160 -9.51 11.53 -4.12
C ALA A 160 -10.38 12.32 -5.12
N ASN A 161 -11.37 11.66 -5.71
CA ASN A 161 -12.30 12.22 -6.69
C ASN A 161 -13.70 12.46 -6.10
N GLU A 162 -13.92 12.29 -4.79
CA GLU A 162 -15.21 12.63 -4.16
C GLU A 162 -15.53 14.11 -4.41
N GLY A 163 -16.63 14.37 -5.12
CA GLY A 163 -17.06 15.73 -5.50
C GLY A 163 -16.36 16.31 -6.73
N HIS A 164 -15.52 15.55 -7.44
CA HIS A 164 -14.90 16.01 -8.69
C HIS A 164 -15.84 15.87 -9.89
N ASN A 165 -16.17 16.98 -10.54
CA ASN A 165 -16.89 16.97 -11.81
C ASN A 165 -15.87 16.89 -12.97
N PRO A 166 -15.82 15.78 -13.73
CA PRO A 166 -14.84 15.59 -14.81
C PRO A 166 -15.06 16.55 -16.00
N TYR A 167 -16.23 17.19 -16.09
CA TYR A 167 -16.56 18.15 -17.14
C TYR A 167 -16.35 19.61 -16.70
N HIS A 168 -15.96 19.85 -15.45
CA HIS A 168 -15.69 21.20 -14.98
C HIS A 168 -14.29 21.66 -15.42
N ILE A 169 -14.27 22.57 -16.38
CA ILE A 169 -13.05 23.21 -16.88
C ILE A 169 -12.97 24.62 -16.31
N SER A 170 -11.80 25.00 -15.76
CA SER A 170 -11.62 26.35 -15.20
C SER A 170 -11.66 27.41 -16.31
N PRO A 171 -12.20 28.62 -16.06
CA PRO A 171 -12.19 29.71 -17.04
C PRO A 171 -10.78 30.07 -17.52
N ALA A 172 -9.79 30.01 -16.62
CA ALA A 172 -8.39 30.27 -16.96
C ALA A 172 -7.86 29.28 -18.01
N SER A 173 -8.26 28.01 -17.93
CA SER A 173 -7.91 26.98 -18.91
C SER A 173 -8.52 27.26 -20.28
N LEU A 174 -9.76 27.78 -20.34
CA LEU A 174 -10.44 28.14 -21.59
C LEU A 174 -9.77 29.34 -22.29
N THR A 175 -9.22 30.27 -21.50
CA THR A 175 -8.55 31.46 -22.02
C THR A 175 -7.05 31.30 -22.21
N ALA A 176 -6.47 30.15 -21.80
CA ALA A 176 -5.04 29.93 -21.84
C ALA A 176 -4.53 29.94 -23.29
N ARG A 177 -3.48 30.73 -23.56
CA ARG A 177 -2.80 30.76 -24.86
C ARG A 177 -1.44 30.11 -24.76
N ALA A 178 -1.08 29.34 -25.79
CA ALA A 178 0.25 28.75 -25.91
C ALA A 178 1.33 29.85 -25.97
N SER A 179 2.49 29.59 -25.37
CA SER A 179 3.62 30.52 -25.45
C SER A 179 4.10 30.65 -26.91
N PRO A 180 4.72 31.79 -27.29
CA PRO A 180 5.24 31.97 -28.65
C PRO A 180 6.15 30.82 -29.07
N ARG A 181 7.01 30.36 -28.15
CA ARG A 181 7.90 29.22 -28.41
C ARG A 181 7.16 27.91 -28.69
N LEU A 182 6.06 27.64 -27.99
CA LEU A 182 5.24 26.46 -28.26
C LEU A 182 4.54 26.57 -29.62
N GLN A 183 4.11 27.76 -30.02
CA GLN A 183 3.53 27.99 -31.34
C GLN A 183 4.55 27.73 -32.45
N GLU A 184 5.79 28.22 -32.31
CA GLU A 184 6.88 27.92 -33.23
C GLU A 184 7.15 26.42 -33.34
N LEU A 185 7.25 25.72 -32.20
CA LEU A 185 7.52 24.29 -32.17
C LEU A 185 6.38 23.45 -32.75
N ALA A 186 5.14 23.93 -32.64
CA ALA A 186 3.97 23.29 -33.21
C ALA A 186 3.90 23.44 -34.74
N THR A 187 4.71 24.32 -35.36
CA THR A 187 4.76 24.42 -36.81
C THR A 187 5.37 23.13 -37.40
N PRO A 188 4.65 22.43 -38.29
CA PRO A 188 5.15 21.19 -38.88
C PRO A 188 6.31 21.49 -39.82
N LYS A 189 7.33 20.62 -39.80
CA LYS A 189 8.47 20.73 -40.73
C LYS A 189 8.04 20.20 -42.10
N THR A 190 8.10 21.03 -43.14
CA THR A 190 7.86 20.60 -44.51
C THR A 190 9.02 19.73 -45.00
N ILE A 191 8.79 18.43 -45.15
CA ILE A 191 9.78 17.50 -45.69
C ILE A 191 9.55 17.38 -47.19
N THR A 192 10.30 18.12 -48.00
CA THR A 192 10.29 17.95 -49.46
C THR A 192 11.05 16.67 -49.80
N LYS A 193 10.38 15.68 -50.39
CA LYS A 193 11.04 14.49 -50.94
C LYS A 193 11.98 14.95 -52.06
N LYS A 194 13.28 14.68 -51.92
CA LYS A 194 14.22 14.90 -53.03
C LYS A 194 13.92 13.86 -54.10
N VAL A 195 13.57 14.33 -55.31
CA VAL A 195 13.47 13.55 -56.55
C VAL A 195 14.86 13.20 -57.03
#